data_AF-K9RC16-F1
#
_entry.id   AF-K9RC16-F1
#
_cell.length_a   1.000
_cell.length_b   1.000
_cell.length_c   1.000
_cell.angle_alpha   90.00
_cell.angle_beta   90.00
_cell.angle_gamma   90.00
#
_symmetry.space_group_name_H-M   'P 1'
#
loop_
_entity.id
_entity.type
_entity.pdbx_description
1 polymer ?
#
loop_
_entity_poly.entity_id
_entity_poly.type
_entity_poly.pdbx_seq_one_letter_code
_entity_poly.pdbx_strand_id
1 'polypeptide(L)'
;MQPTSIDFNTVDSKLESLGWDWNNPRITSYINELSVNYRKKFSASNLPQKHYRKLYQFLSFYEEIDKSLSSSYGRWDDPIIANFFTANSERDIRGKVTYRMKLKYWYQLKNIVDLNYIPF
;
A
#
# COMPACT_ATOMS: atom_id res chain seq x y z
N MET A 1 -18.66 -8.17 -10.20
CA MET A 1 -18.38 -7.02 -11.11
C MET A 1 -17.45 -6.07 -10.37
N GLN A 2 -16.26 -5.75 -10.90
CA GLN A 2 -15.42 -4.69 -10.32
C GLN A 2 -15.92 -3.32 -10.81
N PRO A 3 -15.99 -2.30 -9.94
CA PRO A 3 -16.49 -0.98 -10.31
C PRO A 3 -15.64 -0.37 -11.44
N THR A 4 -16.32 0.11 -12.48
CA THR A 4 -15.71 0.71 -13.69
C THR A 4 -15.04 2.06 -13.44
N SER A 5 -15.32 2.71 -12.30
CA SER A 5 -14.60 3.88 -11.82
C SER A 5 -14.31 3.76 -10.34
N ILE A 6 -13.03 3.71 -9.96
CA ILE A 6 -12.61 3.90 -8.57
C ILE A 6 -12.66 5.40 -8.28
N ASP A 7 -13.48 5.77 -7.30
CA ASP A 7 -13.68 7.14 -6.83
C ASP A 7 -13.27 7.29 -5.35
N PHE A 8 -13.51 8.48 -4.80
CA PHE A 8 -13.23 8.78 -3.39
C PHE A 8 -13.92 7.81 -2.44
N ASN A 9 -15.24 7.64 -2.58
CA ASN A 9 -16.05 6.79 -1.69
C ASN A 9 -15.56 5.33 -1.71
N THR A 10 -15.18 4.83 -2.88
CA THR A 10 -14.65 3.47 -3.03
C THR A 10 -13.34 3.28 -2.27
N VAL A 11 -12.45 4.28 -2.30
CA VAL A 11 -11.19 4.24 -1.54
C VAL A 11 -11.44 4.43 -0.04
N ASP A 12 -12.35 5.33 0.31
CA ASP A 12 -12.74 5.63 1.69
C ASP A 12 -13.27 4.38 2.39
N SER A 13 -14.26 3.70 1.81
CA SER A 13 -14.77 2.43 2.33
C SER A 13 -13.69 1.34 2.39
N LYS A 14 -12.71 1.37 1.48
CA LYS A 14 -11.60 0.41 1.52
C LYS A 14 -10.67 0.68 2.70
N LEU A 15 -10.37 1.94 2.99
CA LEU A 15 -9.61 2.33 4.17
C LEU A 15 -10.32 1.91 5.46
N GLU A 16 -11.63 2.18 5.55
CA GLU A 16 -12.45 1.77 6.70
C GLU A 16 -12.42 0.25 6.90
N SER A 17 -12.50 -0.54 5.82
CA SER A 17 -12.41 -2.01 5.90
C SER A 17 -11.06 -2.53 6.44
N LEU A 18 -10.00 -1.72 6.31
CA LEU A 18 -8.67 -1.99 6.84
C LEU A 18 -8.44 -1.38 8.24
N GLY A 19 -9.45 -0.74 8.82
CA GLY A 19 -9.33 0.02 10.07
C GLY A 19 -8.45 1.26 9.95
N TRP A 20 -8.29 1.80 8.73
CA TRP A 20 -7.47 2.96 8.44
C TRP A 20 -8.31 4.18 8.10
N ASP A 21 -7.72 5.36 8.27
CA ASP A 21 -8.26 6.62 7.78
C ASP A 21 -7.26 7.28 6.79
N TRP A 22 -7.64 8.44 6.26
CA TRP A 22 -6.78 9.23 5.37
C TRP A 22 -5.53 9.82 6.04
N ASN A 23 -5.48 9.82 7.39
CA ASN A 23 -4.32 10.25 8.16
C ASN A 23 -3.33 9.11 8.43
N ASN A 24 -3.65 7.89 8.01
CA ASN A 24 -2.74 6.77 8.14
C ASN A 24 -1.37 7.12 7.50
N PRO A 25 -0.25 6.95 8.22
CA PRO A 25 1.07 7.40 7.76
C PRO A 25 1.47 6.90 6.37
N ARG A 26 1.01 5.70 5.96
CA ARG A 26 1.29 5.13 4.64
C ARG A 26 0.53 5.87 3.53
N ILE A 27 -0.72 6.23 3.79
CA ILE A 27 -1.58 6.99 2.87
C ILE A 27 -1.06 8.42 2.74
N THR A 28 -0.81 9.08 3.87
CA THR A 28 -0.27 10.43 3.88
C THR A 28 1.10 10.49 3.17
N SER A 29 1.95 9.48 3.37
CA SER A 29 3.24 9.38 2.67
C SER A 29 3.09 9.27 1.15
N TYR A 30 2.18 8.42 0.67
CA TYR A 30 1.89 8.29 -0.76
C TYR A 30 1.37 9.61 -1.37
N ILE A 31 0.42 10.27 -0.71
CA ILE A 31 -0.16 11.54 -1.16
C ILE A 31 0.92 12.66 -1.18
N ASN A 32 1.79 12.71 -0.17
CA ASN A 32 2.89 13.67 -0.10
C ASN A 32 3.92 13.44 -1.22
N GLU A 33 4.27 12.19 -1.50
CA GLU A 33 5.19 11.85 -2.59
C GLU A 33 4.65 12.30 -3.95
N LEU A 34 3.37 12.04 -4.22
CA LEU A 34 2.68 12.59 -5.39
C LEU A 34 2.77 14.12 -5.38
N SER A 35 2.51 14.75 -4.24
CA SER A 35 2.48 16.20 -4.14
C SER A 35 3.83 16.86 -4.49
N VAL A 36 4.93 16.26 -4.04
CA VAL A 36 6.30 16.69 -4.36
C VAL A 36 6.57 16.55 -5.85
N ASN A 37 6.25 15.39 -6.43
CA ASN A 37 6.50 15.11 -7.85
C ASN A 37 5.68 16.00 -8.79
N TYR A 38 4.48 16.41 -8.37
CA TYR A 38 3.58 17.26 -9.18
C TYR A 38 3.63 18.75 -8.81
N ARG A 39 4.50 19.18 -7.89
CA ARG A 39 4.57 20.56 -7.35
C ARG A 39 3.22 21.11 -6.87
N LYS A 40 2.30 20.25 -6.44
CA LYS A 40 0.95 20.61 -5.98
C LYS A 40 0.62 19.83 -4.71
N LYS A 41 0.13 20.50 -3.66
CA LYS A 41 -0.34 19.81 -2.45
C LYS A 41 -1.66 19.08 -2.73
N PHE A 42 -1.66 17.77 -2.50
CA PHE A 42 -2.85 16.92 -2.51
C PHE A 42 -3.28 16.57 -1.08
N SER A 43 -4.55 16.25 -0.94
CA SER A 43 -5.28 15.83 0.25
C SER A 43 -6.37 14.86 -0.19
N ALA A 44 -7.01 14.18 0.75
CA ALA A 44 -8.10 13.24 0.47
C ALA A 44 -9.20 13.86 -0.43
N SER A 45 -9.59 15.11 -0.17
CA SER A 45 -10.68 15.80 -0.87
C SER A 45 -10.31 16.38 -2.24
N ASN A 46 -9.02 16.51 -2.57
CA ASN A 46 -8.57 17.13 -3.82
C ASN A 46 -7.58 16.26 -4.61
N LEU A 47 -7.47 14.97 -4.25
CA LEU A 47 -6.66 14.00 -4.96
C LEU A 47 -7.25 13.78 -6.37
N PRO A 48 -6.46 13.93 -7.45
CA PRO A 48 -6.97 13.74 -8.79
C PRO A 48 -7.44 12.30 -9.02
N GLN A 49 -8.52 12.14 -9.79
CA GLN A 49 -9.21 10.85 -9.91
C GLN A 49 -8.30 9.71 -10.41
N LYS A 50 -7.35 10.04 -11.29
CA LYS A 50 -6.33 9.11 -11.80
C LYS A 50 -5.49 8.41 -10.71
N HIS A 51 -5.43 8.97 -9.49
CA HIS A 51 -4.67 8.41 -8.38
C HIS A 51 -5.50 7.52 -7.46
N TYR A 52 -6.83 7.64 -7.42
CA TYR A 52 -7.67 6.76 -6.60
C TYR A 52 -7.53 5.31 -7.02
N ARG A 53 -7.47 5.01 -8.32
CA ARG A 53 -7.26 3.64 -8.81
C ARG A 53 -5.95 3.03 -8.30
N LYS A 54 -4.85 3.80 -8.33
CA LYS A 54 -3.54 3.34 -7.83
C LYS A 54 -3.55 3.14 -6.32
N LEU A 55 -4.20 4.05 -5.60
CA LEU A 55 -4.34 3.97 -4.14
C LEU A 55 -5.18 2.73 -3.75
N TYR A 56 -6.30 2.50 -4.41
CA TYR A 56 -7.13 1.32 -4.21
C TYR A 56 -6.36 0.03 -4.48
N GLN A 57 -5.60 -0.04 -5.58
CA GLN A 57 -4.76 -1.20 -5.88
C GLN A 57 -3.72 -1.47 -4.79
N PHE A 58 -3.08 -0.42 -4.27
CA PHE A 58 -2.17 -0.54 -3.14
C PHE A 58 -2.88 -1.11 -1.90
N LEU A 59 -4.06 -0.58 -1.55
CA LEU A 59 -4.84 -1.05 -0.41
C LEU A 59 -5.29 -2.50 -0.58
N SER A 60 -5.69 -2.90 -1.79
CA SER A 60 -6.03 -4.29 -2.09
C SER A 60 -4.83 -5.23 -1.90
N PHE A 61 -3.65 -4.88 -2.41
CA PHE A 61 -2.46 -5.70 -2.19
C PHE A 61 -2.09 -5.79 -0.71
N TYR A 62 -2.20 -4.68 0.03
CA TYR A 62 -1.95 -4.69 1.47
C TYR A 62 -2.90 -5.66 2.18
N GLU A 63 -4.21 -5.56 1.92
CA GLU A 63 -5.22 -6.44 2.51
C GLU A 63 -4.94 -7.90 2.21
N GLU A 64 -4.63 -8.23 0.95
CA GLU A 64 -4.36 -9.60 0.53
C GLU A 64 -3.12 -10.17 1.22
N ILE A 65 -2.04 -9.39 1.30
CA ILE A 65 -0.83 -9.79 2.04
C ILE A 65 -1.15 -10.00 3.53
N ASP A 66 -1.85 -9.06 4.15
CA ASP A 66 -2.19 -9.12 5.57
C ASP A 66 -3.05 -10.36 5.90
N LYS A 67 -3.99 -10.69 5.02
CA LYS A 67 -4.80 -11.92 5.11
C LYS A 67 -3.93 -13.17 4.97
N SER A 68 -3.09 -13.26 3.94
CA SER A 68 -2.22 -14.44 3.72
C SER A 68 -1.27 -14.66 4.90
N LEU A 69 -0.69 -13.59 5.44
CA LEU A 69 0.17 -13.68 6.64
C LEU A 69 -0.62 -14.16 7.86
N SER A 70 -1.77 -13.54 8.11
CA SER A 70 -2.63 -13.89 9.25
C SER A 70 -3.10 -15.35 9.19
N SER A 71 -3.44 -15.86 8.00
CA SER A 71 -3.91 -17.24 7.81
C SER A 71 -2.84 -18.30 8.01
N SER A 72 -1.57 -17.94 7.83
CA SER A 72 -0.44 -18.88 7.88
C SER A 72 0.50 -18.65 9.07
N TYR A 73 0.06 -17.89 10.08
CA TYR A 73 0.88 -17.45 11.23
C TYR A 73 2.14 -16.65 10.85
N GLY A 74 2.19 -16.13 9.62
CA GLY A 74 3.23 -15.21 9.17
C GLY A 74 3.07 -13.83 9.80
N ARG A 75 4.14 -13.04 9.80
CA ARG A 75 4.12 -11.69 10.36
C ARG A 75 4.81 -10.70 9.45
N TRP A 76 4.44 -9.43 9.54
CA TRP A 76 5.06 -8.35 8.76
C TRP A 76 6.56 -8.16 9.06
N ASP A 77 7.04 -8.60 10.24
CA ASP A 77 8.44 -8.57 10.65
C ASP A 77 9.22 -9.83 10.26
N ASP A 78 8.61 -10.77 9.54
CA ASP A 78 9.31 -11.94 9.03
C ASP A 78 10.54 -11.54 8.20
N PRO A 79 11.69 -12.22 8.36
CA PRO A 79 12.93 -11.85 7.68
C PRO A 79 12.79 -11.74 6.16
N ILE A 80 11.99 -12.61 5.54
CA ILE A 80 11.72 -12.58 4.08
C ILE A 80 11.07 -11.25 3.69
N ILE A 81 10.09 -10.79 4.47
CA ILE A 81 9.35 -9.55 4.21
C ILE A 81 10.23 -8.33 4.54
N ALA A 82 10.92 -8.35 5.67
CA ALA A 82 11.84 -7.29 6.07
C ALA A 82 12.97 -7.08 5.04
N ASN A 83 13.54 -8.17 4.52
CA ASN A 83 14.54 -8.13 3.46
C ASN A 83 13.96 -7.58 2.16
N PHE A 84 12.74 -7.99 1.80
CA PHE A 84 12.05 -7.46 0.62
C PHE A 84 11.84 -5.94 0.71
N PHE A 85 11.36 -5.43 1.86
CA PHE A 85 11.22 -3.99 2.08
C PHE A 85 12.57 -3.28 2.01
N THR A 86 13.63 -3.85 2.59
CA THR A 86 14.97 -3.25 2.57
C THR A 86 15.53 -3.12 1.15
N ALA A 87 15.24 -4.08 0.28
CA ALA A 87 15.70 -4.09 -1.11
C ALA A 87 14.88 -3.17 -2.03
N ASN A 88 13.59 -3.00 -1.77
CA ASN A 88 12.66 -2.39 -2.73
C ASN A 88 11.99 -1.09 -2.26
N SER A 89 12.15 -0.72 -0.98
CA SER A 89 11.62 0.55 -0.47
C SER A 89 12.52 1.72 -0.78
N GLU A 90 11.90 2.88 -0.93
CA GLU A 90 12.60 4.14 -0.94
C GLU A 90 13.26 4.39 0.42
N ARG A 91 14.43 5.01 0.36
CA ARG A 91 15.17 5.47 1.53
C ARG A 91 14.96 6.96 1.69
N ASP A 92 14.82 7.42 2.93
CA ASP A 92 14.82 8.85 3.21
C ASP A 92 16.22 9.45 3.02
N ILE A 93 16.34 10.77 3.16
CA ILE A 93 17.62 11.49 3.09
C ILE A 93 18.65 11.05 4.14
N ARG A 94 18.24 10.29 5.17
CA ARG A 94 19.08 9.73 6.24
C ARG A 94 19.38 8.25 6.01
N GLY A 95 19.00 7.69 4.85
CA GLY A 95 19.23 6.29 4.48
C GLY A 95 18.28 5.29 5.14
N LYS A 96 17.25 5.73 5.88
CA LYS A 96 16.28 4.85 6.54
C LYS A 96 15.21 4.39 5.57
N VAL A 97 14.83 3.11 5.68
CA VAL A 97 13.71 2.52 4.92
C VAL A 97 12.42 3.22 5.29
N THR A 98 11.76 3.80 4.29
CA THR A 98 10.51 4.56 4.50
C THR A 98 9.25 3.70 4.36
N TYR A 99 9.42 2.41 4.01
CA TYR A 99 8.35 1.48 3.61
C TYR A 99 7.52 1.96 2.41
N ARG A 100 7.94 3.03 1.73
CA ARG A 100 7.35 3.49 0.47
C ARG A 100 7.92 2.62 -0.64
N MET A 101 7.05 1.94 -1.36
CA MET A 101 7.42 1.09 -2.48
C MET A 101 6.51 1.39 -3.67
N LYS A 102 7.08 1.37 -4.88
CA LYS A 102 6.28 1.44 -6.12
C LYS A 102 5.28 0.28 -6.18
N LEU A 103 4.11 0.52 -6.78
CA LEU A 103 3.02 -0.46 -6.85
C LEU A 103 3.42 -1.84 -7.38
N LYS A 104 4.35 -1.90 -8.35
CA LYS A 104 4.88 -3.17 -8.90
C LYS A 104 5.54 -4.06 -7.82
N TYR A 105 6.15 -3.45 -6.79
CA TYR A 105 6.81 -4.18 -5.72
C TYR A 105 5.81 -4.70 -4.67
N TRP A 106 4.69 -4.01 -4.47
CA TRP A 106 3.57 -4.55 -3.67
C TRP A 106 2.97 -5.80 -4.31
N TYR A 107 2.80 -5.78 -5.63
CA TYR A 107 2.36 -6.96 -6.38
C TYR A 107 3.37 -8.12 -6.27
N GLN A 108 4.67 -7.85 -6.36
CA GLN A 108 5.71 -8.87 -6.16
C GLN A 108 5.71 -9.42 -4.73
N LEU A 109 5.56 -8.56 -3.72
CA LEU A 109 5.47 -8.99 -2.32
C LEU A 109 4.27 -9.89 -2.09
N LYS A 110 3.10 -9.54 -2.64
CA LYS A 110 1.92 -10.41 -2.62
C LYS A 110 2.25 -11.80 -3.16
N ASN A 111 2.86 -11.89 -4.34
CA ASN A 111 3.21 -13.19 -4.92
C ASN A 111 4.23 -13.97 -4.05
N ILE A 112 5.21 -13.28 -3.45
CA ILE A 112 6.15 -13.91 -2.51
C ILE A 112 5.40 -14.46 -1.30
N VAL A 113 4.48 -13.69 -0.74
CA VAL A 113 3.71 -14.11 0.43
C VAL A 113 2.82 -15.29 0.08
N ASP A 114 2.07 -15.23 -1.02
CA ASP A 114 1.18 -16.32 -1.46
C ASP A 114 1.95 -17.64 -1.71
N LEU A 115 3.21 -17.58 -2.15
CA LEU A 115 4.04 -18.76 -2.37
C LEU A 115 4.64 -19.35 -1.08
N ASN A 116 4.91 -18.51 -0.08
CA ASN A 116 5.60 -18.93 1.15
C ASN A 116 4.66 -19.12 2.34
N TYR A 117 3.46 -18.56 2.29
CA TYR A 117 2.46 -18.55 3.36
C TYR A 117 1.14 -19.06 2.79
N ILE A 118 1.12 -20.36 2.48
CA ILE A 118 -0.09 -21.03 1.99
C ILE A 118 -1.03 -21.25 3.20
N PRO A 119 -2.29 -20.80 3.13
CA PRO A 119 -3.27 -21.07 4.18
C PRO A 119 -3.54 -22.58 4.28
N PHE A 120 -3.65 -23.09 5.51
CA PHE A 120 -4.04 -24.48 5.80
C PHE A 120 -5.55 -24.70 5.63
#